data_AF-A0AAQ4DU70-F1
#
_entry.id   AF-A0AAQ4DU70-F1
#
_cell.length_a   1.000
_cell.length_b   1.000
_cell.length_c   1.000
_cell.angle_alpha   90.00
_cell.angle_beta   90.00
_cell.angle_gamma   90.00
#
_symmetry.space_group_name_H-M   'P 1'
#
loop_
_entity.id
_entity.type
_entity.pdbx_description
1 polymer ?
#
loop_
_entity_poly.entity_id
_entity_poly.type
_entity_poly.pdbx_seq_one_letter_code
_entity_poly.pdbx_strand_id
1 'polypeptide(L)'
;MDNAPQAITVLGCHIFRNLFAQCPNDNVLVSPQAAMIVVSLLMAGAQRSTEREMAEALGVKLPQFHTAMRRILVFAPFASPPPEEEDNVFRMANRCLNSVCTPGIYARPLDRETRNPILLF
;
A
#
# COMPACT_ATOMS: atom_id res chain seq x y z
N MET A 1 12.91 -15.61 -2.23
CA MET A 1 13.54 -14.45 -2.86
C MET A 1 13.54 -13.36 -1.81
N ASP A 2 14.71 -12.84 -1.44
CA ASP A 2 14.87 -11.92 -0.31
C ASP A 2 14.81 -10.44 -0.74
N ASN A 3 14.40 -10.18 -1.99
CA ASN A 3 14.48 -8.88 -2.64
C ASN A 3 13.09 -8.31 -2.91
N ALA A 4 12.58 -7.47 -2.00
CA ALA A 4 11.34 -6.71 -2.20
C ALA A 4 11.28 -5.97 -3.56
N PRO A 5 12.38 -5.38 -4.10
CA PRO A 5 12.36 -4.79 -5.43
C PRO A 5 11.99 -5.76 -6.56
N GLN A 6 12.46 -7.01 -6.47
CA GLN A 6 12.13 -8.03 -7.48
C GLN A 6 10.64 -8.41 -7.41
N ALA A 7 10.10 -8.56 -6.20
CA ALA A 7 8.68 -8.82 -6.00
C ALA A 7 7.80 -7.68 -6.55
N ILE A 8 8.22 -6.42 -6.35
CA ILE A 8 7.53 -5.24 -6.91
C ILE A 8 7.52 -5.28 -8.43
N THR A 9 8.65 -5.59 -9.07
CA THR A 9 8.73 -5.70 -10.54
C THR A 9 7.83 -6.80 -11.08
N VAL A 10 7.89 -8.00 -10.47
CA VAL A 10 7.05 -9.14 -10.87
C VAL A 10 5.57 -8.79 -10.73
N LEU A 11 5.16 -8.22 -9.60
CA LEU A 11 3.80 -7.74 -9.39
C LEU A 11 3.41 -6.71 -10.45
N GLY A 12 4.29 -5.74 -10.75
CA GLY A 12 4.06 -4.73 -11.77
C GLY A 12 3.82 -5.32 -13.16
N CYS A 13 4.61 -6.30 -13.56
CA CYS A 13 4.41 -7.02 -14.82
C CYS A 13 3.07 -7.75 -14.85
N HIS A 14 2.67 -8.40 -13.75
CA HIS A 14 1.38 -9.09 -13.68
C HIS A 14 0.19 -8.12 -13.75
N ILE A 15 0.23 -7.02 -12.99
CA ILE A 15 -0.81 -5.98 -13.02
C ILE A 15 -0.90 -5.40 -14.43
N PHE A 16 0.21 -5.01 -15.03
CA PHE A 16 0.24 -4.40 -16.36
C PHE A 16 -0.33 -5.37 -17.41
N ARG A 17 0.12 -6.62 -17.45
CA ARG A 17 -0.37 -7.63 -18.40
C ARG A 17 -1.87 -7.87 -18.27
N ASN A 18 -2.37 -7.95 -17.03
CA ASN A 18 -3.78 -8.18 -16.77
C ASN A 18 -4.65 -6.97 -17.17
N LEU A 19 -4.19 -5.75 -16.89
CA LEU A 19 -4.91 -4.53 -17.27
C LEU A 19 -4.88 -4.31 -18.79
N PHE A 20 -3.73 -4.52 -19.42
CA PHE A 20 -3.60 -4.41 -20.87
C PHE A 20 -4.48 -5.42 -21.62
N ALA A 21 -4.62 -6.64 -21.09
CA ALA A 21 -5.52 -7.64 -21.67
C ALA A 21 -7.01 -7.27 -21.54
N GLN A 22 -7.39 -6.52 -20.50
CA GLN A 22 -8.77 -6.09 -20.27
C GLN A 22 -9.12 -4.82 -21.03
N CYS A 23 -8.16 -3.90 -21.18
CA CYS A 23 -8.35 -2.60 -21.82
C CYS A 23 -7.23 -2.34 -22.85
N PRO A 24 -7.19 -3.06 -23.99
CA PRO A 24 -6.05 -3.03 -24.92
C PRO A 24 -5.87 -1.70 -25.67
N ASN A 25 -6.91 -0.86 -25.70
CA ASN A 25 -6.90 0.42 -26.42
C ASN A 25 -6.78 1.63 -25.48
N ASP A 26 -6.71 1.40 -24.17
CA ASP A 26 -6.63 2.47 -23.19
C ASP A 26 -5.19 2.71 -22.74
N ASN A 27 -4.88 3.95 -22.34
CA ASN A 27 -3.62 4.25 -21.69
C ASN A 27 -3.61 3.64 -20.29
N VAL A 28 -2.64 2.75 -20.03
CA VAL A 28 -2.48 2.09 -18.72
C VAL A 28 -1.31 2.73 -17.98
N LEU A 29 -1.60 3.34 -16.83
CA LEU A 29 -0.59 3.82 -15.87
C LEU A 29 -0.77 3.08 -14.55
N VAL A 30 0.32 2.51 -14.02
CA VAL A 30 0.31 1.74 -12.77
C VAL A 30 1.43 2.16 -11.86
N SER A 31 1.20 2.08 -10.54
CA SER A 31 2.26 2.20 -9.53
C SER A 31 2.41 0.88 -8.77
N PRO A 32 3.28 -0.03 -9.24
CA PRO A 32 3.49 -1.33 -8.62
C PRO A 32 3.97 -1.23 -7.18
N GLN A 33 4.78 -0.20 -6.88
CA GLN A 33 5.27 0.07 -5.54
C GLN A 33 4.12 0.43 -4.58
N ALA A 34 3.19 1.30 -5.00
CA ALA A 34 2.03 1.64 -4.18
C ALA A 34 1.15 0.41 -3.91
N ALA A 35 0.91 -0.42 -4.94
CA ALA A 35 0.16 -1.67 -4.78
C ALA A 35 0.85 -2.63 -3.80
N MET A 36 2.16 -2.84 -3.95
CA MET A 36 2.93 -3.71 -3.04
C MET A 36 2.88 -3.21 -1.60
N ILE A 37 2.97 -1.89 -1.39
CA ILE A 37 2.91 -1.28 -0.07
C ILE A 37 1.56 -1.57 0.59
N VAL A 38 0.44 -1.36 -0.11
CA VAL A 38 -0.89 -1.65 0.43
C VAL A 38 -1.03 -3.14 0.76
N VAL A 39 -0.58 -4.02 -0.14
CA VAL A 39 -0.62 -5.48 0.09
C VAL A 39 0.23 -5.86 1.29
N SER A 40 1.42 -5.28 1.46
CA SER A 40 2.27 -5.56 2.63
C SER A 40 1.62 -5.15 3.96
N LEU A 41 0.88 -4.03 3.97
CA LEU A 41 0.13 -3.58 5.14
C LEU A 41 -1.04 -4.53 5.44
N LEU A 42 -1.73 -5.02 4.41
CA LEU A 42 -2.78 -6.03 4.56
C LEU A 42 -2.23 -7.35 5.10
N MET A 43 -1.08 -7.81 4.59
CA MET A 43 -0.40 -9.01 5.08
C MET A 43 -0.02 -8.89 6.55
N ALA A 44 0.45 -7.72 6.99
CA ALA A 44 0.81 -7.49 8.40
C ALA A 44 -0.40 -7.60 9.36
N GLY A 45 -1.62 -7.34 8.88
CA GLY A 45 -2.86 -7.49 9.64
C GLY A 45 -3.56 -8.84 9.48
N ALA A 46 -3.06 -9.73 8.63
CA ALA A 46 -3.72 -10.98 8.29
C ALA A 46 -3.45 -12.10 9.30
N GLN A 47 -4.37 -13.08 9.36
CA GLN A 47 -4.12 -14.31 10.11
C GLN A 47 -3.01 -15.12 9.43
N ARG A 48 -2.21 -15.87 10.21
CA ARG A 48 -1.03 -16.62 9.73
C ARG A 48 -1.24 -17.48 8.48
N SER A 49 -2.42 -18.08 8.29
CA SER A 49 -2.73 -18.87 7.09
C SER A 49 -2.86 -17.97 5.86
N THR A 50 -3.68 -16.92 5.95
CA THR A 50 -3.89 -15.94 4.88
C THR A 50 -2.62 -15.16 4.57
N GLU A 51 -1.84 -14.79 5.59
CA GLU A 51 -0.53 -14.16 5.42
C GLU A 51 0.41 -15.04 4.59
N ARG A 52 0.43 -16.35 4.85
CA ARG A 52 1.25 -17.32 4.12
C ARG A 52 0.79 -17.49 2.68
N GLU A 53 -0.51 -17.61 2.45
CA GLU A 53 -1.10 -17.70 1.10
C GLU A 53 -0.77 -16.46 0.27
N MET A 54 -0.89 -15.26 0.86
CA MET A 54 -0.50 -14.02 0.20
C MET A 54 1.01 -13.96 -0.08
N ALA A 55 1.85 -14.41 0.86
CA ALA A 55 3.29 -14.45 0.65
C ALA A 55 3.68 -15.40 -0.50
N GLU A 56 3.03 -16.55 -0.60
CA GLU A 56 3.22 -17.51 -1.68
C GLU A 56 2.78 -16.94 -3.02
N ALA A 57 1.62 -16.30 -3.09
CA ALA A 57 1.12 -15.64 -4.29
C ALA A 57 2.06 -14.53 -4.81
N LEU A 58 2.73 -13.83 -3.89
CA LEU A 58 3.72 -12.79 -4.23
C LEU A 58 5.13 -13.35 -4.47
N GLY A 59 5.37 -14.64 -4.22
CA GLY A 59 6.69 -15.26 -4.32
C GLY A 59 7.71 -14.76 -3.29
N VAL A 60 7.24 -14.24 -2.15
CA VAL A 60 8.07 -13.62 -1.11
C VAL A 60 8.27 -14.54 0.10
N LYS A 61 9.37 -14.35 0.83
CA LYS A 61 9.67 -15.12 2.05
C LYS A 61 9.37 -14.29 3.30
N LEU A 62 8.62 -14.90 4.23
CA LEU A 62 8.39 -14.35 5.57
C LEU A 62 9.43 -14.87 6.56
N PRO A 63 9.91 -14.06 7.52
CA PRO A 63 9.52 -12.67 7.81
C PRO A 63 10.35 -11.61 7.05
N GLN A 64 11.29 -12.01 6.19
CA GLN A 64 12.25 -11.11 5.52
C GLN A 64 11.55 -10.01 4.70
N PHE A 65 10.45 -10.37 4.05
CA PHE A 65 9.62 -9.43 3.29
C PHE A 65 9.12 -8.26 4.15
N HIS A 66 8.59 -8.52 5.35
CA HIS A 66 8.13 -7.47 6.26
C HIS A 66 9.26 -6.53 6.68
N THR A 67 10.44 -7.08 6.95
CA THR A 67 11.64 -6.29 7.27
C THR A 67 12.03 -5.38 6.10
N ALA A 68 11.98 -5.89 4.87
CA ALA A 68 12.29 -5.11 3.68
C ALA A 68 11.24 -4.01 3.42
N MET A 69 9.94 -4.34 3.53
CA MET A 69 8.86 -3.38 3.33
C MET A 69 8.84 -2.28 4.40
N ARG A 70 9.14 -2.61 5.66
CA ARG A 70 9.31 -1.60 6.72
C ARG A 70 10.41 -0.61 6.38
N ARG A 71 11.55 -1.06 5.84
CA ARG A 71 12.62 -0.16 5.40
C ARG A 71 12.14 0.77 4.29
N ILE A 72 11.41 0.25 3.30
CA ILE A 72 10.85 1.05 2.20
C ILE A 72 9.86 2.10 2.72
N LEU A 73 9.00 1.74 3.67
CA LEU A 73 8.01 2.63 4.26
C LEU A 73 8.63 3.73 5.15
N VAL A 74 9.68 3.40 5.89
CA VAL A 74 10.36 4.33 6.81
C VAL A 74 11.37 5.25 6.08
N PHE A 75 11.87 4.85 4.91
CA PHE A 75 12.76 5.68 4.09
C PHE A 75 12.02 6.76 3.27
N ALA A 76 10.69 6.84 3.32
CA ALA A 76 9.98 8.06 2.93
C ALA A 76 10.22 9.12 4.03
N PRO A 77 10.83 10.26 3.71
CA PRO A 77 11.78 10.93 4.60
C PRO A 77 11.12 11.48 5.88
N PHE A 78 11.70 11.12 7.02
CA PHE A 78 11.57 11.91 8.23
C PHE A 78 12.24 13.29 8.04
N ALA A 79 11.49 14.32 8.42
CA ALA A 79 11.99 15.55 9.04
C ALA A 79 12.81 16.52 8.17
N SER A 80 12.18 17.13 7.18
CA SER A 80 12.42 18.54 6.79
C SER A 80 11.16 19.03 6.06
N PRO A 81 10.69 20.28 6.26
CA PRO A 81 9.76 20.86 5.29
C PRO A 81 10.41 20.75 3.91
N PRO A 82 9.67 20.31 2.87
CA PRO A 82 10.25 20.16 1.55
C PRO A 82 10.85 21.51 1.14
N PRO A 83 12.12 21.56 0.69
CA PRO A 83 12.66 22.78 0.09
C PRO A 83 11.71 23.23 -1.02
N GLU A 84 11.43 24.53 -1.09
CA GLU A 84 10.42 25.12 -1.99
C GLU A 84 10.78 24.98 -3.50
N GLU A 85 11.83 24.23 -3.85
CA GLU A 85 12.42 24.13 -5.19
C GLU A 85 12.69 22.69 -5.67
N GLU A 86 11.87 21.70 -5.29
CA GLU A 86 11.99 20.36 -5.88
C GLU A 86 10.86 20.08 -6.88
N ASP A 87 11.20 20.15 -8.17
CA ASP A 87 10.32 19.82 -9.32
C ASP A 87 9.73 18.39 -9.29
N ASN A 88 10.09 17.56 -8.31
CA ASN A 88 9.65 16.16 -8.18
C ASN A 88 9.32 15.77 -6.73
N VAL A 89 8.33 16.42 -6.12
CA VAL A 89 7.85 16.03 -4.78
C VAL A 89 7.11 14.68 -4.84
N PHE A 90 7.75 13.62 -4.38
CA PHE A 90 7.10 12.32 -4.18
C PHE A 90 6.34 12.30 -2.86
N ARG A 91 5.01 12.16 -2.90
CA ARG A 91 4.17 12.01 -1.71
C ARG A 91 3.46 10.67 -1.74
N MET A 92 3.55 9.93 -0.64
CA MET A 92 2.85 8.66 -0.47
C MET A 92 2.21 8.61 0.91
N ALA A 93 0.93 8.24 0.96
CA ALA A 93 0.20 8.07 2.20
C ALA A 93 -0.75 6.88 2.04
N ASN A 94 -0.76 6.00 3.05
CA ASN A 94 -1.71 4.90 3.14
C ASN A 94 -2.77 5.25 4.19
N ARG A 95 -4.03 4.89 3.93
CA ARG A 95 -5.13 5.09 4.87
C ARG A 95 -5.90 3.79 5.02
N CYS A 96 -6.02 3.30 6.25
CA CYS A 96 -6.92 2.20 6.60
C CYS A 96 -8.27 2.80 7.02
N LEU A 97 -9.34 2.46 6.31
CA LEU A 97 -10.70 2.87 6.63
C LEU A 97 -11.45 1.68 7.22
N ASN A 98 -11.64 1.67 8.52
CA ASN A 98 -12.48 0.68 9.17
C ASN A 98 -13.92 1.18 9.16
N SER A 99 -14.83 0.37 8.60
CA SER A 99 -16.25 0.59 8.83
C SER A 99 -16.50 0.32 10.31
N VAL A 100 -16.64 1.39 11.09
CA VAL A 100 -17.22 1.26 12.42
C VAL A 100 -18.65 0.83 12.17
N CYS A 101 -18.97 -0.44 12.42
CA CYS A 101 -20.36 -0.86 12.59
C CYS A 101 -20.86 -0.17 13.86
N THR A 102 -21.38 1.05 13.72
CA THR A 102 -22.18 1.67 14.78
C THR A 102 -23.47 0.86 14.88
N PRO A 103 -23.71 0.12 15.98
CA PRO A 103 -25.01 -0.47 16.20
C PRO A 103 -25.96 0.66 16.57
N GLY A 104 -26.69 1.17 15.58
CA GLY A 104 -27.70 2.21 15.74
C GLY A 104 -27.12 3.60 15.96
N ILE A 105 -27.46 4.53 15.06
CA ILE A 105 -27.87 5.92 15.29
C ILE A 105 -27.85 6.60 13.92
N TYR A 106 -29.05 7.00 13.52
CA TYR A 106 -29.41 7.85 12.39
C TYR A 106 -28.28 8.63 11.73
N ALA A 107 -28.19 8.48 10.41
CA ALA A 107 -27.46 9.35 9.52
C ALA A 107 -27.78 10.83 9.83
N ARG A 108 -26.76 11.56 10.30
CA ARG A 108 -26.69 13.02 10.14
C ARG A 108 -25.50 13.36 9.25
N PRO A 109 -25.60 14.41 8.43
CA PRO A 109 -24.60 14.71 7.43
C PRO A 109 -23.27 15.07 8.10
N LEU A 110 -22.18 14.60 7.49
CA LEU A 110 -20.80 14.78 7.96
C LEU A 110 -20.45 16.27 8.11
N ASP A 111 -20.35 16.74 9.35
CA ASP A 111 -19.64 17.97 9.67
C ASP A 111 -18.13 17.77 9.50
N ARG A 112 -17.50 18.80 8.95
CA ARG A 112 -16.17 18.80 8.31
C ARG A 112 -14.97 18.77 9.26
N GLU A 113 -15.13 18.55 10.56
CA GLU A 113 -14.06 18.75 11.53
C GLU A 113 -13.90 17.56 12.47
N THR A 114 -13.04 16.61 12.11
CA THR A 114 -12.17 15.86 13.03
C THR A 114 -11.31 14.90 12.21
N ARG A 115 -10.23 15.43 11.63
CA ARG A 115 -9.14 14.61 11.08
C ARG A 115 -8.14 14.34 12.20
N ASN A 116 -8.30 13.23 12.91
CA ASN A 116 -7.18 12.57 13.56
C ASN A 116 -6.90 11.28 12.79
N PRO A 117 -5.82 11.22 11.97
CA PRO A 117 -5.36 9.94 11.46
C PRO A 117 -4.75 9.16 12.63
N ILE A 118 -5.30 7.98 12.91
CA ILE A 118 -4.64 6.99 13.74
C ILE A 118 -3.34 6.61 13.00
N LEU A 119 -2.21 7.03 13.55
CA LEU A 119 -0.89 6.53 13.19
C LEU A 119 -0.82 5.06 13.61
N LEU A 120 -0.82 4.17 12.62
CA LEU A 120 -0.33 2.80 12.82
C LEU A 120 1.14 2.79 12.39
N PHE A 121 1.98 2.40 13.35
CA PHE A 121 3.45 2.43 13.36
C PHE A 121 4.13 1.88 12.10
#